data_AF-A0A8T4G3V3-F1
#
_entry.id   AF-A0A8T4G3V3-F1
#
_cell.length_a   1.000
_cell.length_b   1.000
_cell.length_c   1.000
_cell.angle_alpha   90.00
_cell.angle_beta   90.00
_cell.angle_gamma   90.00
#
_symmetry.space_group_name_H-M   'P 1'
#
loop_
_entity.id
_entity.type
_entity.pdbx_description
1 polymer ?
#
loop_
_entity_poly.entity_id
_entity_poly.type
_entity_poly.pdbx_seq_one_letter_code
_entity_poly.pdbx_strand_id
1 'polypeptide(L)'
;MPCLLVKSSYIGFDNPVAYALDHIEGDFMVEEVLGEISEDTAIKIEEVLGELEITLANASLIPLDEIDEGDRQLLLKALQTLESDEVLRIRRC
;
A
#
# COMPACT_ATOMS: atom_id res chain seq x y z
N MET A 1 3.45 18.14 2.96
CA MET A 1 2.08 17.90 2.45
C MET A 1 1.73 16.44 2.71
N PRO A 2 0.46 16.06 3.00
CA PRO A 2 0.13 14.66 3.25
C PRO A 2 0.39 13.80 2.01
N CYS A 3 0.83 12.57 2.23
CA CYS A 3 1.05 11.54 1.19
C CYS A 3 -0.12 10.55 1.21
N LEU A 4 -0.45 9.95 0.08
CA LEU A 4 -1.51 8.94 -0.01
C LEU A 4 -0.94 7.54 0.25
N LEU A 5 -1.61 6.77 1.11
CA LEU A 5 -1.36 5.35 1.28
C LEU A 5 -2.31 4.58 0.35
N VAL A 6 -1.73 3.87 -0.61
CA VAL A 6 -2.47 3.17 -1.68
C VAL A 6 -2.15 1.69 -1.60
N LYS A 7 -3.16 0.83 -1.55
CA LYS A 7 -2.99 -0.61 -1.73
C LYS A 7 -3.08 -0.96 -3.20
N SER A 8 -2.08 -1.66 -3.70
CA SER A 8 -2.03 -2.15 -5.07
C SER A 8 -2.15 -3.67 -5.07
N SER A 9 -3.16 -4.18 -5.78
CA SER A 9 -3.44 -5.61 -5.90
C SER A 9 -3.51 -5.98 -7.37
N TYR A 10 -2.88 -7.10 -7.73
CA TYR A 10 -2.94 -7.62 -9.09
C TYR A 10 -4.19 -8.47 -9.27
N ILE A 11 -5.06 -8.12 -10.21
CA ILE A 11 -6.21 -8.92 -10.55
C ILE A 11 -5.92 -9.65 -11.86
N GLY A 12 -5.63 -10.95 -11.74
CA GLY A 12 -5.66 -11.88 -12.86
C GLY A 12 -7.09 -12.24 -13.28
N PHE A 13 -7.22 -12.97 -14.38
CA PHE A 13 -8.49 -13.28 -15.04
C PHE A 13 -9.50 -14.10 -14.19
N ASP A 14 -9.08 -14.70 -13.06
CA ASP A 14 -9.93 -15.55 -12.21
C ASP A 14 -10.80 -14.77 -11.18
N ASN A 15 -10.85 -13.44 -11.24
CA ASN A 15 -11.65 -12.61 -10.33
C ASN A 15 -13.02 -12.22 -10.94
N PRO A 16 -14.12 -12.16 -10.16
CA PRO A 16 -15.43 -11.69 -10.64
C PRO A 16 -15.41 -10.34 -11.38
N VAL A 17 -14.50 -9.44 -11.01
CA VAL A 17 -14.29 -8.15 -11.69
C VAL A 17 -13.69 -8.35 -13.08
N ALA A 18 -12.74 -9.29 -13.24
CA ALA A 18 -12.20 -9.65 -14.54
C ALA A 18 -13.29 -10.24 -15.46
N TYR A 19 -14.23 -11.01 -14.90
CA TYR A 19 -15.38 -11.55 -15.63
C TYR A 19 -16.35 -10.46 -16.16
N ALA A 20 -16.43 -9.31 -15.49
CA ALA A 20 -17.17 -8.14 -15.99
C ALA A 20 -16.40 -7.36 -17.07
N LEU A 21 -15.08 -7.54 -17.12
CA LEU A 21 -14.14 -6.89 -18.04
C LEU A 21 -13.68 -7.82 -19.18
N ASP A 22 -14.29 -9.01 -19.30
CA ASP A 22 -13.97 -10.18 -20.16
C ASP A 22 -13.87 -9.91 -21.68
N HIS A 23 -14.05 -8.66 -22.11
CA HIS A 23 -13.86 -8.20 -23.49
C HIS A 23 -12.56 -7.40 -23.69
N ILE A 24 -11.72 -7.29 -22.66
CA ILE A 24 -10.43 -6.60 -22.68
C ILE A 24 -9.37 -7.62 -22.26
N GLU A 25 -8.56 -8.10 -23.20
CA GLU A 25 -7.33 -8.82 -22.87
C GLU A 25 -6.37 -7.85 -22.17
N GLY A 26 -6.21 -7.98 -20.85
CA GLY A 26 -5.31 -7.14 -20.09
C GLY A 26 -5.13 -7.61 -18.66
N ASP A 27 -3.91 -7.47 -18.17
CA ASP A 27 -3.59 -7.60 -16.75
C ASP A 27 -4.02 -6.32 -16.02
N PHE A 28 -4.83 -6.43 -14.98
CA PHE A 28 -5.36 -5.26 -14.26
C PHE A 28 -4.65 -5.09 -12.92
N MET A 29 -4.13 -3.89 -12.69
CA MET A 29 -3.70 -3.44 -11.36
C MET A 29 -4.85 -2.66 -10.73
N VAL A 30 -5.32 -3.10 -9.58
CA VAL A 30 -6.31 -2.36 -8.78
C VAL A 30 -5.59 -1.56 -7.72
N GLU A 31 -5.92 -0.28 -7.63
CA GLU A 31 -5.37 0.63 -6.64
C GLU A 31 -6.49 1.15 -5.73
N GLU A 32 -6.38 0.88 -4.45
CA GLU A 32 -7.32 1.32 -3.41
C GLU A 32 -6.63 2.38 -2.54
N VAL A 33 -7.21 3.58 -2.45
CA VAL A 33 -6.71 4.63 -1.55
C VAL A 33 -7.21 4.33 -0.14
N LEU A 34 -6.29 4.01 0.77
CA LEU A 34 -6.60 3.66 2.16
C LEU A 34 -6.69 4.89 3.08
N GLY A 35 -5.99 5.97 2.72
CA GLY A 35 -5.99 7.21 3.48
C GLY A 35 -4.77 8.08 3.19
N GLU A 36 -4.55 9.05 4.06
CA GLU A 36 -3.42 9.95 4.04
C GLU A 36 -2.48 9.64 5.22
N ILE A 37 -1.18 9.74 4.98
CA ILE A 37 -0.13 9.71 6.00
C ILE A 37 0.67 11.01 5.94
N SER A 38 1.30 11.37 7.06
CA SER A 38 2.18 12.54 7.09
C SER A 38 3.43 12.34 6.23
N GLU A 39 3.99 13.46 5.77
CA GLU A 39 5.26 13.48 5.02
C GLU A 39 6.42 12.95 5.86
N ASP A 40 6.42 13.23 7.16
CA ASP A 40 7.42 12.75 8.11
C ASP A 40 7.44 11.22 8.19
N THR A 41 6.25 10.60 8.25
CA THR A 41 6.09 9.14 8.16
C THR A 41 6.61 8.58 6.84
N ALA A 42 6.29 9.23 5.72
CA ALA A 42 6.76 8.81 4.41
C ALA A 42 8.30 8.86 4.30
N ILE A 43 8.93 9.90 4.84
CA ILE A 43 10.40 10.04 4.87
C ILE A 43 11.02 8.92 5.70
N LYS A 44 10.52 8.65 6.91
CA LYS A 44 11.04 7.57 7.76
C LYS A 44 10.97 6.20 7.09
N ILE A 45 9.87 5.95 6.37
CA ILE A 45 9.71 4.69 5.61
C ILE A 45 10.71 4.63 4.46
N GLU A 46 10.87 5.71 3.69
CA GLU A 46 11.85 5.78 2.59
C GLU A 46 13.29 5.63 3.09
N GLU A 47 13.64 6.19 4.25
CA GLU A 47 14.98 6.09 4.84
C GLU A 47 15.33 4.64 5.23
N VAL A 48 14.35 3.88 5.72
CA VAL A 48 14.58 2.50 6.17
C VAL A 48 14.49 1.49 5.04
N LEU A 49 13.53 1.65 4.14
CA LEU A 49 13.30 0.71 3.04
C LEU A 49 14.10 1.05 1.77
N GLY A 50 14.53 2.31 1.61
CA GLY A 50 15.09 2.85 0.37
C GLY A 50 14.04 3.09 -0.72
N GLU A 51 12.77 2.79 -0.43
CA GLU A 51 11.64 2.87 -1.35
C GLU A 51 10.34 3.21 -0.60
N LEU A 52 9.31 3.60 -1.34
CA LEU A 52 7.99 3.94 -0.83
C LEU A 52 6.98 2.79 -1.03
N GLU A 53 7.49 1.56 -1.12
CA GLU A 53 6.72 0.33 -1.29
C GLU A 53 6.89 -0.59 -0.06
N ILE A 54 5.77 -1.01 0.50
CA ILE A 54 5.69 -1.87 1.67
C ILE A 54 5.03 -3.17 1.25
N THR A 55 5.74 -4.27 1.49
CA THR A 55 5.29 -5.64 1.29
C THR A 55 5.31 -6.36 2.64
N LEU A 56 4.65 -7.52 2.75
CA LEU A 56 4.75 -8.33 3.97
C LEU A 56 6.20 -8.73 4.32
N ALA A 57 7.09 -8.81 3.32
CA ALA A 57 8.49 -9.17 3.52
C ALA A 57 9.30 -8.05 4.20
N ASN A 58 9.01 -6.78 3.88
CA ASN A 58 9.74 -5.63 4.40
C ASN A 58 8.97 -4.88 5.52
N ALA A 59 7.69 -5.21 5.76
CA ALA A 59 6.83 -4.57 6.76
C ALA A 59 7.41 -4.56 8.18
N SER A 60 8.17 -5.59 8.54
CA SER A 60 8.84 -5.69 9.85
C SER A 60 9.93 -4.65 10.08
N LEU A 61 10.43 -4.01 9.02
CA LEU A 61 11.47 -2.99 9.10
C LEU A 61 10.89 -1.59 9.38
N ILE A 62 9.57 -1.40 9.28
CA ILE A 62 8.95 -0.09 9.46
C ILE A 62 9.12 0.37 10.92
N PRO A 63 9.63 1.59 11.16
CA PRO A 63 9.86 2.13 12.50
C PRO A 63 8.54 2.63 13.12
N LEU A 64 7.61 1.71 13.42
CA LEU A 64 6.27 2.03 13.93
C LEU A 64 6.26 2.82 15.25
N ASP A 65 7.33 2.73 16.04
CA ASP A 65 7.45 3.46 17.31
C ASP A 65 7.91 4.91 17.12
N GLU A 66 8.41 5.26 15.94
CA GLU A 66 8.86 6.62 15.59
C GLU A 66 7.80 7.39 14.80
N ILE A 67 6.69 6.75 14.43
CA ILE A 67 5.61 7.30 13.62
C ILE A 67 4.49 7.84 14.52
N ASP A 68 3.80 8.89 14.07
CA ASP A 68 2.63 9.42 14.79
C ASP A 68 1.55 8.35 14.97
N GLU A 69 0.83 8.40 16.09
CA GLU A 69 -0.17 7.38 16.44
C GLU A 69 -1.28 7.24 15.37
N GLY A 70 -1.71 8.34 14.74
CA GLY A 70 -2.73 8.29 13.68
C GLY A 70 -2.25 7.52 12.45
N ASP A 71 -1.05 7.86 11.97
CA ASP A 71 -0.41 7.20 10.83
C ASP A 71 -0.09 5.72 11.13
N ARG A 72 0.37 5.45 12.36
CA ARG A 72 0.66 4.10 12.85
C ARG A 72 -0.58 3.22 12.80
N GLN A 73 -1.72 3.70 13.30
CA GLN A 73 -2.97 2.94 13.28
C GLN A 73 -3.43 2.64 11.86
N LEU A 74 -3.31 3.61 10.95
CA LEU A 74 -3.65 3.42 9.55
C LEU A 74 -2.74 2.36 8.89
N LEU A 75 -1.43 2.45 9.09
CA LEU A 75 -0.46 1.49 8.57
C LEU A 75 -0.69 0.08 9.12
N LEU A 76 -0.92 -0.06 10.43
CA LEU A 76 -1.20 -1.36 11.03
C LEU A 76 -2.47 -1.99 10.47
N LYS A 77 -3.53 -1.20 10.30
CA LYS A 77 -4.78 -1.67 9.69
C LYS A 77 -4.56 -2.11 8.25
N ALA A 78 -3.80 -1.33 7.47
CA ALA A 78 -3.46 -1.65 6.10
C ALA A 78 -2.65 -2.96 6.01
N LEU A 79 -1.64 -3.12 6.86
CA LEU A 79 -0.79 -4.32 6.94
C LEU A 79 -1.56 -5.58 7.37
N GLN A 80 -2.55 -5.44 8.25
CA GLN A 80 -3.40 -6.58 8.65
C GLN A 80 -4.27 -7.10 7.51
N THR A 81 -4.60 -6.24 6.55
CA THR A 81 -5.42 -6.59 5.38
C THR A 81 -4.60 -6.86 4.13
N LEU A 82 -3.26 -6.78 4.21
CA LEU A 82 -2.38 -6.95 3.07
C LEU A 82 -2.16 -8.44 2.79
N GLU A 83 -2.52 -8.88 1.59
CA GLU A 83 -2.24 -10.24 1.13
C GLU A 83 -0.81 -10.37 0.56
N SER A 84 -0.34 -11.60 0.36
CA SER A 84 1.07 -11.87 0.00
C SER A 84 1.50 -11.36 -1.38
N ASP A 85 0.54 -11.14 -2.27
CA ASP A 85 0.69 -10.64 -3.64
C ASP A 85 0.31 -9.15 -3.76
N GLU A 86 -0.04 -8.50 -2.65
CA GLU A 86 -0.39 -7.09 -2.59
C GLU A 86 0.78 -6.23 -2.09
N VAL A 87 0.79 -4.96 -2.50
CA VAL A 87 1.81 -3.97 -2.12
C VAL A 87 1.14 -2.70 -1.63
N LEU A 88 1.57 -2.16 -0.49
CA LEU A 88 1.20 -0.81 -0.06
C LEU A 88 2.20 0.19 -0.63
N ARG A 89 1.71 1.22 -1.30
CA ARG A 89 2.49 2.29 -1.92
C ARG A 89 2.20 3.62 -1.26
N ILE A 90 3.24 4.39 -1.00
CA ILE A 90 3.12 5.76 -0.54
C ILE A 90 3.31 6.70 -1.74
N ARG A 91 2.27 7.45 -2.09
CA ARG A 91 2.32 8.45 -3.16
C ARG A 91 2.47 9.86 -2.60
N ARG A 92 3.52 10.55 -3.02
CA ARG A 92 3.73 11.97 -2.75
C ARG A 92 2.74 12.79 -3.60
N CYS A 93 2.04 13.73 -2.96
CA CYS A 93 1.09 14.65 -3.60
C CYS A 93 1.76 15.99 -3.95
#